data_AF-A0A5J9TDT3-F1
#
_entry.id   AF-A0A5J9TDT3-F1
#
_cell.length_a   1.000
_cell.length_b   1.000
_cell.length_c   1.000
_cell.angle_alpha   90.00
_cell.angle_beta   90.00
_cell.angle_gamma   90.00
#
_symmetry.space_group_name_H-M   'P 1'
#
loop_
_entity.id
_entity.type
_entity.pdbx_description
1 polymer ?
#
loop_
_entity_poly.entity_id
_entity_poly.type
_entity_poly.pdbx_seq_one_letter_code
_entity_poly.pdbx_strand_id
1 'polypeptide(L)'
;MKCMTADWTSLPADLINRIADSVLATDDLDYYMDFRAVCSAWRASTTDPKANPCHPRFHPRRWVALDEVRMHQSDDARLFVNLATGRFVRKDMPMLRSYFLVAGAAGGLLVLADRRAPHAARVLNPFTGGLIRFAAPVPLETAVTAHVVSSSPPTLVLLCYESRTIYWGDPHDESFHFRKENHNSHPWVWMALVGGIYAADRVYDI
;
A
#
# COMPACT_ATOMS: atom_id res chain seq x y z
N MET A 1 -12.34 27.39 -39.89
CA MET A 1 -12.44 25.96 -39.57
C MET A 1 -12.28 25.82 -38.06
N LYS A 2 -13.37 25.60 -37.31
CA LYS A 2 -13.30 25.40 -35.84
C LYS A 2 -12.82 23.97 -35.60
N CYS A 3 -11.67 23.80 -34.97
CA CYS A 3 -11.29 22.50 -34.42
C CYS A 3 -12.35 22.16 -33.36
N MET A 4 -13.26 21.25 -33.66
CA MET A 4 -14.13 20.68 -32.63
C MET A 4 -13.21 19.91 -31.70
N THR A 5 -12.92 20.48 -30.54
CA THR A 5 -12.33 19.74 -29.43
C THR A 5 -13.28 18.60 -29.13
N ALA A 6 -12.81 17.35 -29.26
CA ALA A 6 -13.59 16.18 -28.86
C ALA A 6 -14.00 16.38 -27.40
N ASP A 7 -15.30 16.37 -27.12
CA ASP A 7 -15.78 16.50 -25.75
C ASP A 7 -15.67 15.13 -25.05
N TRP A 8 -14.50 14.90 -24.47
CA TRP A 8 -14.18 13.71 -23.69
C TRP A 8 -15.11 13.51 -22.48
N THR A 9 -15.86 14.52 -22.05
CA THR A 9 -16.85 14.37 -20.98
C THR A 9 -18.08 13.55 -21.42
N SER A 10 -18.33 13.46 -22.72
CA SER A 10 -19.44 12.71 -23.34
C SER A 10 -19.13 11.25 -23.66
N LEU A 11 -17.93 10.76 -23.30
CA LEU A 11 -17.53 9.39 -23.60
C LEU A 11 -18.43 8.39 -22.86
N PRO A 12 -18.93 7.34 -23.54
CA PRO A 12 -19.69 6.26 -22.89
C PRO A 12 -18.94 5.66 -21.68
N ALA A 13 -19.69 5.32 -20.63
CA ALA A 13 -19.13 4.84 -19.36
C ALA A 13 -18.30 3.56 -19.52
N ASP A 14 -18.67 2.68 -20.44
CA ASP A 14 -17.93 1.45 -20.75
C ASP A 14 -16.56 1.73 -21.39
N LEU A 15 -16.47 2.76 -22.25
CA LEU A 15 -15.19 3.20 -22.82
C LEU A 15 -14.31 3.85 -21.75
N ILE A 16 -14.88 4.69 -20.89
CA ILE A 16 -14.16 5.28 -19.75
C ILE A 16 -13.59 4.16 -18.87
N ASN A 17 -14.40 3.15 -18.55
CA ASN A 17 -14.00 2.02 -17.72
C ASN A 17 -12.85 1.22 -18.36
N ARG A 18 -12.92 0.94 -19.68
CA ARG A 18 -11.84 0.27 -20.43
C ARG A 18 -10.52 1.06 -20.43
N ILE A 19 -10.59 2.38 -20.59
CA ILE A 19 -9.40 3.23 -20.50
C ILE A 19 -8.84 3.18 -19.07
N ALA A 20 -9.71 3.24 -18.07
CA ALA A 20 -9.32 3.14 -16.66
C ALA A 20 -8.63 1.80 -16.33
N ASP A 21 -9.15 0.69 -16.86
CA ASP A 21 -8.54 -0.64 -16.76
C ASP A 21 -7.15 -0.67 -17.41
N SER A 22 -7.00 -0.01 -18.57
CA SER A 22 -5.71 0.10 -19.27
C SER A 22 -4.70 0.92 -18.47
N VAL A 23 -5.12 2.01 -17.82
CA VAL A 23 -4.27 2.79 -16.90
C VAL A 23 -3.85 1.93 -15.70
N LEU A 24 -4.78 1.21 -15.08
CA LEU A 24 -4.47 0.33 -13.94
C LEU A 24 -3.51 -0.80 -14.30
N ALA A 25 -3.55 -1.32 -15.54
CA ALA A 25 -2.62 -2.34 -16.00
C ALA A 25 -1.16 -1.87 -16.03
N THR A 26 -0.91 -0.55 -16.01
CA THR A 26 0.45 0.01 -15.90
C THR A 26 1.01 0.00 -14.47
N ASP A 27 0.17 -0.34 -13.48
CA ASP A 27 0.48 -0.28 -12.04
C ASP A 27 0.83 1.14 -11.54
N ASP A 28 0.41 2.17 -12.29
CA ASP A 28 0.51 3.57 -11.89
C ASP A 28 -0.83 4.08 -11.34
N LEU A 29 -1.05 3.83 -10.04
CA LEU A 29 -2.27 4.25 -9.34
C LEU A 29 -2.42 5.77 -9.22
N ASP A 30 -1.32 6.51 -9.30
CA ASP A 30 -1.35 7.96 -9.25
C ASP A 30 -2.05 8.51 -10.49
N TYR A 31 -1.68 8.04 -11.68
CA TYR A 31 -2.37 8.39 -12.93
C TYR A 31 -3.81 7.91 -12.98
N TYR A 32 -4.11 6.74 -12.40
CA TYR A 32 -5.49 6.29 -12.28
C TYR A 32 -6.34 7.27 -11.46
N MET A 33 -5.79 7.83 -10.39
CA MET A 33 -6.50 8.80 -9.55
C MET A 33 -6.64 10.15 -10.24
N ASP A 34 -5.65 10.59 -11.01
CA ASP A 34 -5.76 11.79 -11.87
C ASP A 34 -6.82 11.61 -12.97
N PHE A 35 -6.87 10.43 -13.60
CA PHE A 35 -7.89 10.06 -14.57
C PHE A 35 -9.30 10.17 -13.97
N ARG A 36 -9.49 9.67 -12.75
CA ARG A 36 -10.76 9.82 -12.01
C ARG A 36 -11.07 11.26 -11.60
N ALA A 37 -10.06 12.12 -11.53
CA ALA A 37 -10.22 13.50 -11.08
C ALA A 37 -10.69 14.45 -12.19
N VAL A 38 -10.66 14.03 -13.46
CA VAL A 38 -11.05 14.83 -14.63
C VAL A 38 -12.43 15.47 -14.48
N CYS A 39 -13.47 14.66 -14.23
CA CYS A 39 -14.83 15.15 -13.97
C CYS A 39 -15.68 14.13 -13.20
N SER A 40 -16.87 14.53 -12.76
CA SER A 40 -17.79 13.66 -12.00
C SER A 40 -18.26 12.45 -12.79
N ALA A 41 -18.52 12.58 -14.09
CA ALA A 41 -18.95 11.48 -14.95
C ALA A 41 -17.87 10.39 -15.07
N TRP A 42 -16.60 10.80 -15.19
CA TRP A 42 -15.45 9.89 -15.24
C TRP A 42 -15.24 9.20 -13.89
N ARG A 43 -15.32 9.96 -12.80
CA ARG A 43 -15.27 9.42 -11.44
C ARG A 43 -16.37 8.39 -11.18
N ALA A 44 -17.59 8.63 -11.67
CA ALA A 44 -18.73 7.73 -11.49
C ALA A 44 -18.63 6.46 -12.35
N SER A 45 -17.98 6.54 -13.52
CA SER A 45 -17.82 5.42 -14.45
C SER A 45 -16.72 4.43 -14.03
N THR A 46 -15.95 4.74 -13.00
CA THR A 46 -14.77 3.98 -12.57
C THR A 46 -14.93 3.42 -11.15
N THR A 47 -14.44 2.19 -10.94
CA THR A 47 -14.52 1.48 -9.64
C THR A 47 -13.80 2.20 -8.52
N ASP A 48 -14.50 2.73 -7.52
CA ASP A 48 -13.88 3.44 -6.39
C ASP A 48 -12.93 2.51 -5.60
N PRO A 49 -11.62 2.79 -5.53
CA PRO A 49 -10.68 1.99 -4.74
C PRO A 49 -11.04 1.91 -3.25
N LYS A 50 -11.74 2.93 -2.72
CA LYS A 50 -12.12 2.97 -1.30
C LYS A 50 -13.26 2.01 -0.98
N ALA A 51 -14.04 1.59 -1.98
CA ALA A 51 -15.13 0.62 -1.79
C ALA A 51 -14.59 -0.78 -1.45
N ASN A 52 -13.42 -1.14 -1.98
CA ASN A 52 -12.72 -2.37 -1.62
C ASN A 52 -11.19 -2.13 -1.61
N PRO A 53 -10.64 -1.61 -0.50
CA PRO A 53 -9.21 -1.30 -0.39
C PRO A 53 -8.30 -2.54 -0.49
N CYS A 54 -8.85 -3.74 -0.22
CA CYS A 54 -8.15 -5.01 -0.31
C CYS A 54 -8.09 -5.57 -1.74
N HIS A 55 -8.76 -4.94 -2.71
CA HIS A 55 -8.81 -5.47 -4.07
C HIS A 55 -7.42 -5.39 -4.71
N PRO A 56 -6.84 -6.52 -5.19
CA PRO A 56 -5.47 -6.57 -5.70
C PRO A 56 -5.16 -5.67 -6.91
N ARG A 57 -6.19 -5.13 -7.58
CA ARG A 57 -6.07 -4.21 -8.70
C ARG A 57 -5.64 -2.80 -8.28
N PHE A 58 -5.86 -2.48 -7.00
CA PHE A 58 -5.48 -1.21 -6.39
C PHE A 58 -4.29 -1.38 -5.45
N HIS A 59 -3.57 -2.49 -5.52
CA HIS A 59 -2.33 -2.68 -4.78
C HIS A 59 -1.18 -2.14 -5.63
N PRO A 60 -0.54 -1.03 -5.24
CA PRO A 60 0.63 -0.53 -5.94
C PRO A 60 1.77 -1.54 -5.77
N ARG A 61 2.55 -1.79 -6.82
CA ARG A 61 3.66 -2.79 -6.78
C ARG A 61 5.00 -2.17 -7.13
N ARG A 62 4.99 -1.11 -7.92
CA ARG A 62 6.18 -0.41 -8.41
C ARG A 62 6.54 0.85 -7.63
N TRP A 63 6.01 1.02 -6.43
CA TRP A 63 6.28 2.20 -5.62
C TRP A 63 7.06 1.86 -4.37
N VAL A 64 7.89 2.79 -3.94
CA VAL A 64 8.58 2.75 -2.64
C VAL A 64 8.34 4.07 -1.94
N ALA A 65 7.89 4.00 -0.69
CA ALA A 65 7.87 5.15 0.21
C ALA A 65 9.31 5.43 0.65
N LEU A 66 9.79 6.65 0.41
CA LEU A 66 11.08 7.07 0.90
C LEU A 66 10.93 7.49 2.35
N ASP A 67 11.76 6.91 3.23
CA ASP A 67 11.88 7.38 4.60
C ASP A 67 12.57 8.74 4.56
N GLU A 68 11.77 9.81 4.59
CA GLU A 68 12.29 11.17 4.70
C GLU A 68 12.93 11.29 6.07
N VAL A 69 14.23 10.98 6.15
CA VAL A 69 15.06 11.09 7.34
C VAL A 69 14.88 12.48 7.94
N ARG A 70 13.99 12.57 8.93
CA ARG A 70 13.94 13.58 9.99
C ARG A 70 13.92 15.05 9.53
N MET A 71 13.39 15.37 8.36
CA MET A 71 13.10 16.76 8.01
C MET A 71 11.70 17.12 8.55
N HIS A 72 11.68 17.47 9.83
CA HIS A 72 10.55 18.00 10.60
C HIS A 72 9.40 17.03 10.90
N GLN A 73 9.14 16.84 12.20
CA GLN A 73 8.01 16.06 12.76
C GLN A 73 6.62 16.61 12.38
N SER A 74 6.55 17.67 11.57
CA SER A 74 5.34 18.31 11.09
C SER A 74 4.98 17.96 9.65
N ASP A 75 5.80 17.17 8.94
CA ASP A 75 5.54 16.90 7.54
C ASP A 75 4.52 15.78 7.38
N ASP A 76 3.27 16.20 7.15
CA ASP A 76 2.17 15.33 6.76
C ASP A 76 2.38 14.74 5.36
N ALA A 77 3.43 15.15 4.64
CA ALA A 77 3.71 14.64 3.32
C ALA A 77 4.64 13.42 3.33
N ARG A 78 4.56 12.61 2.28
CA ARG A 78 5.55 11.55 1.99
C ARG A 78 5.94 11.57 0.53
N LEU A 79 7.22 11.36 0.28
CA LEU A 79 7.79 11.17 -1.04
C LEU A 79 7.81 9.69 -1.43
N PHE A 80 7.33 9.42 -2.64
CA PHE A 80 7.32 8.10 -3.26
C PHE A 80 8.10 8.14 -4.55
N VAL A 81 8.78 7.04 -4.88
CA VAL A 81 9.44 6.84 -6.16
C VAL A 81 8.82 5.65 -6.88
N ASN A 82 8.52 5.82 -8.17
CA ASN A 82 8.14 4.74 -9.05
C ASN A 82 9.41 4.03 -9.55
N LEU A 83 9.55 2.75 -9.24
CA LEU A 83 10.71 1.94 -9.58
C LEU A 83 10.84 1.66 -11.09
N ALA A 84 9.74 1.69 -11.84
CA ALA A 84 9.78 1.42 -13.27
C ALA A 84 10.10 2.68 -14.09
N THR A 85 9.67 3.85 -13.63
CA THR A 85 9.81 5.12 -14.38
C THR A 85 10.79 6.11 -13.75
N GLY A 86 11.21 5.90 -12.50
CA GLY A 86 12.00 6.86 -11.73
C GLY A 86 11.22 8.11 -11.30
N ARG A 87 9.90 8.15 -11.53
CA ARG A 87 9.05 9.31 -11.22
C ARG A 87 8.88 9.47 -9.71
N PHE A 88 9.09 10.69 -9.23
CA PHE A 88 8.84 11.06 -7.84
C PHE A 88 7.47 11.68 -7.67
N VAL A 89 6.75 11.28 -6.62
CA VAL A 89 5.45 11.84 -6.25
C VAL A 89 5.44 12.15 -4.77
N ARG A 90 5.14 13.40 -4.43
CA ARG A 90 4.92 13.82 -3.04
C ARG A 90 3.43 13.84 -2.77
N LYS A 91 2.99 13.17 -1.70
CA LYS A 91 1.59 13.11 -1.27
C LYS A 91 1.44 13.78 0.08
N ASP A 92 0.63 14.84 0.12
CA ASP A 92 0.16 15.43 1.37
C ASP A 92 -0.87 14.50 2.02
N MET A 93 -0.60 14.09 3.25
CA MET A 93 -1.41 13.13 4.00
C MET A 93 -1.69 13.63 5.42
N PRO A 94 -2.51 14.69 5.57
CA PRO A 94 -2.88 15.23 6.88
C PRO A 94 -3.58 14.20 7.78
N MET A 95 -4.15 13.15 7.18
CA MET A 95 -4.74 12.03 7.91
C MET A 95 -3.72 11.29 8.81
N LEU A 96 -2.42 11.35 8.51
CA LEU A 96 -1.36 10.74 9.34
C LEU A 96 -1.30 11.35 10.76
N ARG A 97 -1.87 12.54 10.97
CA ARG A 97 -2.08 13.12 12.30
C ARG A 97 -3.01 12.30 13.20
N SER A 98 -3.71 11.30 12.68
CA SER A 98 -4.55 10.41 13.49
C SER A 98 -3.87 9.07 13.81
N TYR A 99 -2.66 8.84 13.29
CA TYR A 99 -1.97 7.55 13.36
C TYR A 99 -0.50 7.70 13.80
N PHE A 100 0.09 6.59 14.23
CA PHE A 100 1.54 6.41 14.26
C PHE A 100 1.95 5.68 12.99
N LEU A 101 2.98 6.19 12.29
CA LEU A 101 3.58 5.47 11.17
C LEU A 101 4.47 4.35 11.74
N VAL A 102 4.18 3.11 11.36
CA VAL A 102 4.91 1.93 11.82
C VAL A 102 6.02 1.61 10.84
N ALA A 103 5.69 1.46 9.55
CA ALA A 103 6.64 1.10 8.52
C ALA A 103 6.09 1.44 7.13
N GLY A 104 7.01 1.64 6.16
CA GLY A 104 6.68 1.47 4.75
C GLY A 104 6.61 -0.01 4.41
N ALA A 105 5.67 -0.39 3.56
CA ALA A 105 5.55 -1.74 3.03
C ALA A 105 5.86 -1.78 1.53
N ALA A 106 6.23 -2.97 1.04
CA ALA A 106 6.46 -3.22 -0.38
C ALA A 106 5.28 -2.71 -1.22
N GLY A 107 5.60 -2.15 -2.39
CA GLY A 107 4.61 -1.52 -3.24
C GLY A 107 4.23 -0.10 -2.82
N GLY A 108 4.83 0.47 -1.77
CA GLY A 108 4.58 1.86 -1.36
C GLY A 108 3.33 2.01 -0.50
N LEU A 109 2.83 0.91 0.08
CA LEU A 109 1.81 0.95 1.12
C LEU A 109 2.43 1.45 2.43
N LEU A 110 1.61 2.02 3.31
CA LEU A 110 2.04 2.46 4.64
C LEU A 110 1.32 1.67 5.72
N VAL A 111 2.07 1.10 6.66
CA VAL A 111 1.52 0.46 7.86
C VAL A 111 1.46 1.48 8.97
N LEU A 112 0.27 1.60 9.55
CA LEU A 112 -0.04 2.57 10.58
C LEU A 112 -0.63 1.88 11.81
N ALA A 113 -0.47 2.51 12.97
CA ALA A 113 -1.18 2.17 14.18
C ALA A 113 -2.17 3.29 14.53
N ASP A 114 -3.39 2.96 14.93
CA ASP A 114 -4.31 3.95 15.50
C ASP A 114 -3.65 4.65 16.70
N ARG A 115 -3.83 5.98 16.86
CA ARG A 115 -3.34 6.68 18.06
C ARG A 115 -4.08 6.31 19.33
N ARG A 116 -5.32 5.85 19.20
CA ARG A 116 -6.13 5.38 20.33
C ARG A 116 -5.77 3.93 20.63
N ALA A 117 -5.69 3.61 21.93
CA ALA A 117 -5.62 2.23 22.37
C ALA A 117 -6.79 1.41 21.78
N PRO A 118 -6.58 0.14 21.37
CA PRO A 118 -5.37 -0.65 21.58
C PRO A 118 -4.27 -0.46 20.52
N HIS A 119 -4.32 0.57 19.68
CA HIS A 119 -3.39 0.79 18.56
C HIS A 119 -3.55 -0.22 17.41
N ALA A 120 -4.82 -0.45 17.02
CA ALA A 120 -5.19 -1.34 15.93
C ALA A 120 -4.41 -1.03 14.64
N ALA A 121 -3.94 -2.08 13.95
CA ALA A 121 -3.16 -1.95 12.74
C ALA A 121 -4.00 -1.49 11.55
N ARG A 122 -3.39 -0.70 10.68
CA ARG A 122 -3.98 -0.20 9.44
C ARG A 122 -2.97 -0.31 8.32
N VAL A 123 -3.44 -0.58 7.11
CA VAL A 123 -2.62 -0.48 5.90
C VAL A 123 -3.26 0.56 4.98
N LEU A 124 -2.53 1.65 4.75
CA LEU A 124 -2.95 2.75 3.90
C LEU A 124 -2.33 2.59 2.51
N ASN A 125 -3.17 2.69 1.49
CA ASN A 125 -2.73 3.01 0.13
C ASN A 125 -2.68 4.53 -0.03
N PRO A 126 -1.47 5.14 -0.14
CA PRO A 126 -1.33 6.59 -0.18
C PRO A 126 -1.83 7.22 -1.50
N PHE A 127 -1.94 6.44 -2.58
CA PHE A 127 -2.40 6.93 -3.88
C PHE A 127 -3.92 7.02 -3.92
N THR A 128 -4.60 6.01 -3.38
CA THR A 128 -6.06 5.91 -3.44
C THR A 128 -6.77 6.44 -2.18
N GLY A 129 -6.03 6.53 -1.07
CA GLY A 129 -6.60 6.78 0.26
C GLY A 129 -7.41 5.59 0.81
N GLY A 130 -7.32 4.41 0.18
CA GLY A 130 -7.91 3.18 0.70
C GLY A 130 -7.20 2.74 1.97
N LEU A 131 -7.98 2.38 2.99
CA LEU A 131 -7.45 1.99 4.30
C LEU A 131 -8.00 0.61 4.68
N ILE A 132 -7.11 -0.38 4.73
CA ILE A 132 -7.42 -1.71 5.25
C ILE A 132 -7.30 -1.67 6.77
N ARG A 133 -8.32 -2.17 7.47
CA ARG A 133 -8.40 -2.14 8.93
C ARG A 133 -8.21 -3.54 9.49
N PHE A 134 -7.25 -3.68 10.38
CA PHE A 134 -7.02 -4.90 11.14
C PHE A 134 -7.64 -4.75 12.54
N ALA A 135 -8.24 -5.81 13.06
CA ALA A 135 -8.71 -5.85 14.44
C ALA A 135 -7.53 -5.88 15.43
N ALA A 136 -6.49 -6.63 15.10
CA ALA A 136 -5.29 -6.75 15.92
C ALA A 136 -4.54 -5.43 16.13
N PRO A 137 -4.05 -5.16 17.36
CA PRO A 137 -3.11 -4.08 17.63
C PRO A 137 -1.75 -4.35 17.01
N VAL A 138 -1.04 -3.29 16.60
CA VAL A 138 0.35 -3.41 16.12
C VAL A 138 1.24 -3.91 17.28
N PRO A 139 2.11 -4.92 17.06
CA PRO A 139 3.10 -5.33 18.04
C PRO A 139 3.96 -4.15 18.50
N LEU A 140 4.24 -4.05 19.80
CA LEU A 140 4.94 -2.92 20.41
C LEU A 140 6.46 -3.00 20.16
N GLU A 141 6.89 -2.92 18.91
CA GLU A 141 8.29 -3.02 18.49
C GLU A 141 8.67 -1.90 17.51
N THR A 142 9.88 -1.36 17.64
CA THR A 142 10.30 -0.10 17.01
C THR A 142 11.02 -0.26 15.67
N ALA A 143 11.59 -1.43 15.38
CA ALA A 143 12.42 -1.67 14.20
C ALA A 143 11.80 -2.77 13.32
N VAL A 144 10.75 -2.40 12.60
CA VAL A 144 9.91 -3.35 11.85
C VAL A 144 9.93 -3.05 10.35
N THR A 145 10.18 -4.06 9.52
CA THR A 145 9.86 -4.02 8.08
C THR A 145 8.49 -4.63 7.85
N ALA A 146 7.69 -4.04 6.96
CA ALA A 146 6.34 -4.53 6.67
C ALA A 146 6.19 -5.05 5.24
N HIS A 147 5.37 -6.09 5.09
CA HIS A 147 4.96 -6.64 3.80
C HIS A 147 3.47 -6.97 3.82
N VAL A 148 2.79 -6.71 2.72
CA VAL A 148 1.36 -7.05 2.56
C VAL A 148 1.25 -8.11 1.48
N VAL A 149 0.86 -9.31 1.88
CA VAL A 149 0.61 -10.41 0.95
C VAL A 149 -0.75 -10.17 0.32
N SER A 150 -0.78 -10.09 -1.01
CA SER A 150 -2.02 -9.92 -1.77
C SER A 150 -2.80 -11.24 -1.81
N SER A 151 -3.53 -11.52 -0.73
CA SER A 151 -4.45 -12.65 -0.55
C SER A 151 -5.88 -12.14 -0.31
N SER A 152 -6.84 -13.06 -0.18
CA SER A 152 -8.23 -12.75 0.19
C SER A 152 -8.62 -13.57 1.43
N PRO A 153 -8.57 -12.98 2.64
CA PRO A 153 -8.19 -11.60 2.94
C PRO A 153 -6.68 -11.34 2.85
N PRO A 154 -6.23 -10.07 2.76
CA PRO A 154 -4.80 -9.74 2.68
C PRO A 154 -4.09 -9.94 4.02
N THR A 155 -2.94 -10.61 4.02
CA THR A 155 -2.14 -10.85 5.23
C THR A 155 -1.08 -9.77 5.40
N LEU A 156 -1.06 -9.12 6.56
CA LEU A 156 0.02 -8.20 6.94
C LEU A 156 1.11 -8.99 7.65
N VAL A 157 2.35 -8.88 7.17
CA VAL A 157 3.55 -9.48 7.76
C VAL A 157 4.45 -8.36 8.27
N LEU A 158 4.86 -8.46 9.52
CA LEU A 158 5.76 -7.53 10.20
C LEU A 158 7.01 -8.28 10.67
N LEU A 159 8.17 -7.74 10.34
CA LEU A 159 9.46 -8.35 10.61
C LEU A 159 10.26 -7.48 11.56
N CYS A 160 10.48 -7.95 12.77
CA CYS A 160 11.31 -7.25 13.73
C CYS A 160 12.71 -7.85 13.80
N TYR A 161 13.70 -7.05 13.44
CA TYR A 161 15.10 -7.49 13.41
C TYR A 161 15.69 -7.63 14.81
N GLU A 162 15.30 -6.75 15.73
CA GLU A 162 15.82 -6.73 17.09
C GLU A 162 15.36 -7.96 17.89
N SER A 163 14.06 -8.27 17.84
CA SER A 163 13.51 -9.43 18.53
C SER A 163 13.63 -10.74 17.72
N ARG A 164 14.00 -10.63 16.43
CA ARG A 164 14.00 -11.72 15.44
C ARG A 164 12.65 -12.42 15.37
N THR A 165 11.58 -11.63 15.43
CA THR A 165 10.21 -12.13 15.43
C THR A 165 9.53 -11.74 14.14
N ILE A 166 8.88 -12.72 13.52
CA ILE A 166 7.99 -12.54 12.39
C ILE A 166 6.57 -12.55 12.95
N TYR A 167 5.82 -11.48 12.73
CA TYR A 167 4.40 -11.40 13.03
C TYR A 167 3.59 -11.45 11.74
N TRP A 168 2.44 -12.10 11.75
CA TRP A 168 1.51 -12.07 10.64
C TRP A 168 0.06 -12.17 11.11
N GLY A 169 -0.86 -11.60 10.35
CA GLY A 169 -2.28 -11.66 10.63
C GLY A 169 -3.12 -11.10 9.51
N ASP A 170 -4.36 -11.52 9.48
CA ASP A 170 -5.39 -11.07 8.56
C ASP A 170 -6.25 -9.97 9.21
N PRO A 171 -7.06 -9.23 8.43
CA PRO A 171 -7.82 -8.08 8.94
C PRO A 171 -8.79 -8.41 10.08
N HIS A 172 -9.24 -9.66 10.14
CA HIS A 172 -10.23 -10.12 11.11
C HIS A 172 -9.59 -10.76 12.36
N ASP A 173 -8.28 -11.00 12.36
CA ASP A 173 -7.60 -11.59 13.50
C ASP A 173 -7.54 -10.58 14.66
N GLU A 174 -7.91 -11.02 15.85
CA GLU A 174 -7.86 -10.18 17.07
C GLU A 174 -6.44 -9.96 17.58
N SER A 175 -5.48 -10.77 17.13
CA SER A 175 -4.06 -10.67 17.48
C SER A 175 -3.18 -11.17 16.33
N PHE A 176 -1.96 -10.66 16.23
CA PHE A 176 -0.97 -11.19 15.30
C PHE A 176 -0.45 -12.54 15.78
N HIS A 177 -0.42 -13.52 14.89
CA HIS A 177 0.40 -14.71 15.06
C HIS A 177 1.88 -14.32 14.99
N PHE A 178 2.74 -15.06 15.68
CA PHE A 178 4.17 -14.77 15.65
C PHE A 178 5.04 -16.01 15.72
N ARG A 179 6.27 -15.87 15.20
CA ARG A 179 7.34 -16.87 15.28
C ARG A 179 8.64 -16.17 15.58
N LYS A 180 9.32 -16.62 16.64
CA LYS A 180 10.68 -16.17 16.97
C LYS A 180 11.71 -17.09 16.32
N GLU A 181 12.71 -16.51 15.67
CA GLU A 181 13.79 -17.25 15.04
C GLU A 181 14.97 -17.46 16.00
N ASN A 182 15.65 -18.61 15.87
CA ASN A 182 16.80 -18.96 16.71
C ASN A 182 18.09 -18.31 16.20
N HIS A 183 19.11 -18.21 17.07
CA HIS A 183 20.38 -17.56 16.72
C HIS A 183 21.11 -18.14 15.50
N ASN A 184 20.88 -19.42 15.18
CA ASN A 184 21.58 -20.14 14.11
C ASN A 184 20.83 -20.15 12.76
N SER A 185 19.62 -19.61 12.70
CA SER A 185 18.91 -19.41 11.45
C SER A 185 19.27 -18.02 10.91
N HIS A 186 20.11 -17.97 9.88
CA HIS A 186 20.21 -16.83 8.98
C HIS A 186 19.40 -17.16 7.72
N PRO A 187 18.05 -17.08 7.73
CA PRO A 187 17.30 -17.41 6.55
C PRO A 187 17.47 -16.29 5.52
N TRP A 188 17.75 -16.71 4.29
CA TRP A 188 17.72 -15.94 3.05
C TRP A 188 16.48 -15.02 2.93
N VAL A 189 15.40 -15.37 3.65
CA VAL A 189 14.19 -14.57 3.91
C VAL A 189 14.54 -13.12 4.31
N TRP A 190 15.44 -12.91 5.26
CA TRP A 190 15.81 -11.55 5.70
C TRP A 190 16.53 -10.74 4.62
N MET A 191 17.35 -11.39 3.77
CA MET A 191 18.03 -10.72 2.66
C MET A 191 17.08 -10.40 1.49
N ALA A 192 16.13 -11.30 1.21
CA ALA A 192 15.10 -11.09 0.18
C ALA A 192 14.12 -9.96 0.53
N LEU A 193 13.77 -9.84 1.82
CA LEU A 193 12.84 -8.81 2.35
C LEU A 193 13.49 -7.42 2.44
N VAL A 194 14.77 -7.35 2.83
CA VAL A 194 15.53 -6.09 2.87
C VAL A 194 15.81 -5.54 1.46
N GLY A 195 15.93 -6.42 0.46
CA GLY A 195 16.19 -6.04 -0.93
C GLY A 195 14.95 -5.78 -1.80
N GLY A 196 13.74 -6.05 -1.30
CA GLY A 196 12.50 -5.89 -2.09
C GLY A 196 12.32 -6.89 -3.25
N ILE A 197 12.98 -8.06 -3.20
CA ILE A 197 12.91 -9.07 -4.28
C ILE A 197 12.18 -10.31 -3.77
N TYR A 198 10.98 -10.55 -4.33
CA TYR A 198 10.43 -11.90 -4.42
C TYR A 198 10.04 -12.21 -5.87
N ALA A 199 10.66 -13.26 -6.42
CA ALA A 199 9.98 -14.17 -7.33
C ALA A 199 9.16 -15.10 -6.44
N ALA A 200 7.84 -15.14 -6.66
CA ALA A 200 6.98 -16.12 -6.03
C ALA A 200 7.27 -17.49 -6.66
N ASP A 201 7.86 -18.41 -5.92
CA ASP A 201 7.74 -19.82 -6.23
C ASP A 201 7.09 -20.54 -5.05
N ARG A 202 5.95 -21.17 -5.34
CA ARG A 202 5.25 -22.05 -4.40
C ARG A 202 5.95 -23.39 -4.47
N VAL A 203 6.78 -23.70 -3.47
CA VAL A 203 7.10 -25.11 -3.21
C VAL A 203 5.95 -25.66 -2.36
N TYR A 204 5.03 -26.36 -3.02
CA TYR A 204 4.21 -27.36 -2.36
C TYR A 204 5.10 -28.56 -2.01
N ASP A 205 5.05 -29.00 -0.76
CA ASP A 205 5.32 -30.37 -0.28
C ASP A 205 4.78 -30.35 1.18
N ILE A 206 3.83 -31.18 1.64
CA ILE A 206 3.43 -32.57 1.32
C ILE A 206 1.90 -32.66 1.47
#